data_AF-A0A8T4Z5R7-F1
#
_entry.id   AF-A0A8T4Z5R7-F1
#
_cell.length_a   1.000
_cell.length_b   1.000
_cell.length_c   1.000
_cell.angle_alpha   90.00
_cell.angle_beta   90.00
_cell.angle_gamma   90.00
#
_symmetry.space_group_name_H-M   'P 1'
#
loop_
_entity.id
_entity.type
_entity.pdbx_description
1 polymer ?
#
loop_
_entity_poly.entity_id
_entity_poly.type
_entity_poly.pdbx_seq_one_letter_code
_entity_poly.pdbx_strand_id
1 'polypeptide(L)'
;IHGNITDLKLRTSNLLLGYRTNPHVDLYERGRKAARLLLSMLKGEVKPVMRLKRLPMLGPNLGMSTWAYSPAEEERLPFARIMKKVLDLEKEKTPGILDLSVFIGFPWADIPEALTSVLAISDGDAPL
;
A
#
# COMPACT_ATOMS: atom_id res chain seq x y z
N ILE A 1 -2.82 -4.88 -1.25
CA ILE A 1 -3.99 -5.06 -2.15
C ILE A 1 -5.27 -5.44 -1.40
N HIS A 2 -5.50 -6.68 -0.93
CA HIS A 2 -6.86 -7.07 -0.46
C HIS A 2 -7.21 -6.73 1.00
N GLY A 3 -6.26 -6.23 1.80
CA GLY A 3 -6.51 -5.99 3.22
C GLY A 3 -7.49 -4.85 3.48
N ASN A 4 -8.51 -5.06 4.33
CA ASN A 4 -9.31 -3.97 4.90
C ASN A 4 -8.57 -3.32 6.07
N ILE A 5 -8.25 -2.03 5.95
CA ILE A 5 -7.53 -1.27 6.97
C ILE A 5 -8.54 -0.61 7.91
N THR A 6 -8.73 -1.24 9.07
CA THR A 6 -9.61 -0.73 10.13
C THR A 6 -8.91 0.35 10.95
N ASP A 7 -9.70 1.18 11.63
CA ASP A 7 -9.14 2.19 12.54
C ASP A 7 -8.35 1.56 13.68
N LEU A 8 -8.74 0.36 14.12
CA LEU A 8 -7.98 -0.39 15.13
C LEU A 8 -6.56 -0.69 14.63
N LYS A 9 -6.42 -1.27 13.43
CA LYS A 9 -5.10 -1.57 12.84
C LYS A 9 -4.24 -0.31 12.74
N LEU A 10 -4.83 0.80 12.30
CA LEU A 10 -4.12 2.07 12.16
C LEU A 10 -3.60 2.60 13.50
N ARG A 11 -4.38 2.47 14.59
CA ARG A 11 -3.99 2.95 15.92
C ARG A 11 -3.00 2.04 16.64
N THR A 12 -3.05 0.72 16.40
CA THR A 12 -2.26 -0.25 17.17
C THR A 12 -0.97 -0.70 16.50
N SER A 13 -0.79 -0.41 15.21
CA SER A 13 0.41 -0.79 14.47
C SER A 13 1.34 0.41 14.30
N ASN A 14 2.65 0.15 14.30
CA ASN A 14 3.63 1.18 13.94
C ASN A 14 3.80 1.31 12.42
N LEU A 15 3.60 0.21 11.70
CA LEU A 15 3.78 0.10 10.25
C LEU A 15 2.75 -0.90 9.69
N LEU A 16 2.15 -0.59 8.56
CA LEU A 16 1.30 -1.50 7.79
C LEU A 16 1.68 -1.43 6.32
N LEU A 17 2.24 -2.52 5.78
CA LEU A 17 2.68 -2.59 4.39
C LEU A 17 1.78 -3.54 3.61
N GLY A 18 1.19 -3.05 2.52
CA GLY A 18 0.39 -3.86 1.61
C GLY A 18 1.25 -4.49 0.51
N TYR A 19 0.85 -5.65 0.00
CA TYR A 19 1.39 -6.20 -1.26
C TYR A 19 1.12 -5.25 -2.43
N ARG A 20 1.95 -5.38 -3.46
CA ARG A 20 1.95 -4.52 -4.65
C ARG A 20 1.64 -5.27 -5.94
N THR A 21 1.70 -6.59 -5.94
CA THR A 21 1.42 -7.43 -7.12
C THR A 21 0.15 -8.26 -6.93
N ASN A 22 -0.61 -8.50 -7.99
CA ASN A 22 -1.70 -9.47 -8.03
C ASN A 22 -1.64 -10.24 -9.37
N PRO A 23 -1.39 -11.56 -9.39
CA PRO A 23 -1.21 -12.45 -8.23
C PRO A 23 -0.04 -12.04 -7.34
N HIS A 24 -0.13 -12.34 -6.04
CA HIS A 24 0.87 -11.94 -5.06
C HIS A 24 2.16 -12.75 -5.24
N VAL A 25 3.19 -12.11 -5.79
CA VAL A 25 4.52 -12.68 -5.95
C VAL A 25 5.60 -11.86 -5.23
N ASP A 26 5.23 -10.74 -4.61
CA ASP A 26 6.14 -9.79 -3.94
C ASP A 26 6.22 -9.96 -2.42
N LEU A 27 5.80 -11.11 -1.88
CA LEU A 27 5.70 -11.31 -0.43
C LEU A 27 7.06 -11.15 0.28
N TYR A 28 8.12 -11.71 -0.30
CA TYR A 28 9.47 -11.66 0.26
C TYR A 28 9.99 -10.22 0.34
N GLU A 29 9.83 -9.46 -0.74
CA GLU A 29 10.30 -8.09 -0.91
C GLU A 29 9.58 -7.16 0.06
N ARG A 30 8.26 -7.33 0.19
CA ARG A 30 7.44 -6.56 1.13
C ARG A 30 7.76 -6.90 2.58
N GLY A 31 7.91 -8.19 2.91
CA GLY A 31 8.36 -8.62 4.24
C GLY A 31 9.74 -8.06 4.59
N ARG A 32 10.69 -8.14 3.66
CA ARG A 32 12.04 -7.59 3.84
C ARG A 32 12.02 -6.07 4.04
N LYS A 33 11.18 -5.33 3.30
CA LYS A 33 11.03 -3.88 3.50
C LYS A 33 10.43 -3.57 4.88
N ALA A 34 9.39 -4.29 5.30
CA ALA A 34 8.80 -4.13 6.63
C ALA A 34 9.81 -4.38 7.75
N ALA A 35 10.59 -5.47 7.65
CA ALA A 35 11.63 -5.80 8.62
C ALA A 35 12.72 -4.71 8.68
N ARG A 36 13.15 -4.18 7.53
CA ARG A 36 14.13 -3.08 7.48
C ARG A 36 13.60 -1.82 8.19
N LEU A 37 12.36 -1.42 7.89
CA LEU A 37 11.76 -0.25 8.53
C LEU A 37 11.61 -0.45 10.04
N LEU A 38 11.20 -1.63 10.48
CA LEU A 38 11.14 -1.97 11.91
C LEU A 38 12.53 -1.83 12.57
N LEU A 39 13.59 -2.35 11.96
CA LEU A 39 14.94 -2.22 12.50
C LEU A 39 15.40 -0.76 12.57
N SER A 40 15.13 0.03 11.53
CA SER A 40 15.44 1.47 11.54
C SER A 40 14.66 2.22 12.62
N MET A 41 13.40 1.86 12.88
CA MET A 41 12.64 2.40 14.02
C MET A 41 13.28 2.06 15.36
N LEU A 42 13.67 0.80 15.57
CA LEU A 42 14.30 0.35 16.82
C LEU A 42 15.65 1.03 17.07
N LYS A 43 16.35 1.43 16.01
CA LYS A 43 17.59 2.22 16.08
C LYS A 43 17.36 3.72 16.23
N GLY A 44 16.11 4.19 16.15
CA GLY A 44 15.78 5.62 16.19
C GLY A 44 16.15 6.39 14.92
N GLU A 45 16.41 5.70 13.81
CA GLU A 45 16.79 6.30 12.52
C GLU A 45 15.59 6.94 11.81
N VAL A 46 14.37 6.44 12.05
CA VAL A 46 13.12 6.93 11.48
C VAL A 46 12.01 6.93 12.54
N LYS A 47 11.04 7.83 12.39
CA LYS A 47 9.83 7.94 13.22
C LYS A 47 8.58 7.86 12.34
N PRO A 48 8.12 6.66 11.96
CA PRO A 48 7.05 6.50 10.98
C PRO A 48 5.72 7.10 11.43
N VAL A 49 5.08 7.87 10.55
CA VAL A 49 3.72 8.37 10.71
C VAL A 49 2.85 7.79 9.60
N MET A 50 1.75 7.14 9.98
CA MET A 50 0.80 6.53 9.05
C MET A 50 -0.39 7.45 8.79
N ARG A 51 -0.65 7.75 7.51
CA ARG A 51 -1.83 8.51 7.05
C ARG A 51 -2.65 7.67 6.09
N LEU A 52 -3.89 7.39 6.47
CA LEU A 52 -4.83 6.59 5.69
C LEU A 52 -5.88 7.48 5.02
N LYS A 53 -6.00 7.37 3.70
CA LYS A 53 -7.13 7.94 2.95
C LYS A 53 -8.04 6.81 2.48
N ARG A 54 -9.27 6.79 2.97
CA ARG A 54 -10.33 5.93 2.43
C ARG A 54 -11.00 6.63 1.25
N LEU A 55 -11.16 5.90 0.16
CA LEU A 55 -11.94 6.32 -1.00
C LEU A 55 -13.36 5.76 -0.82
N PRO A 56 -14.43 6.52 -1.09
CA PRO A 56 -15.81 6.08 -0.92
C PRO A 56 -16.22 5.14 -2.07
N MET A 57 -15.48 4.05 -2.24
CA MET A 57 -15.73 3.03 -3.25
C MET A 57 -15.32 1.64 -2.76
N LEU A 58 -16.14 0.66 -3.13
CA LEU A 58 -15.80 -0.74 -3.00
C LEU A 58 -14.75 -1.10 -4.06
N GLY A 59 -13.78 -1.90 -3.66
CA GLY A 59 -12.81 -2.44 -4.58
C GLY A 59 -13.45 -3.41 -5.58
N PRO A 60 -13.19 -3.30 -6.89
CA PRO A 60 -13.70 -4.28 -7.83
C PRO A 60 -12.95 -5.60 -7.64
N ASN A 61 -13.66 -6.72 -7.57
CA ASN A 61 -12.99 -8.02 -7.47
C ASN A 61 -12.29 -8.43 -8.79
N LEU A 62 -12.79 -7.92 -9.92
CA LEU A 62 -12.20 -8.10 -11.25
C LEU A 62 -11.36 -6.86 -11.61
N GLY A 63 -10.27 -7.06 -12.35
CA GLY A 63 -9.41 -5.96 -12.81
C GLY A 63 -8.32 -5.50 -11.84
N MET A 64 -8.13 -6.22 -10.73
CA MET A 64 -7.01 -5.99 -9.81
C MET A 64 -5.68 -6.60 -10.28
N SER A 65 -5.64 -7.27 -11.43
CA SER A 65 -4.38 -7.88 -11.90
C SER A 65 -3.33 -6.80 -12.15
N THR A 66 -2.10 -7.10 -11.74
CA THR A 66 -0.90 -6.32 -12.08
C THR A 66 0.00 -7.04 -13.06
N TRP A 67 -0.48 -8.14 -13.65
CA TRP A 67 0.30 -9.00 -14.52
C TRP A 67 -0.53 -9.47 -15.71
N ALA A 68 0.11 -9.55 -16.87
CA ALA A 68 -0.42 -10.18 -18.08
C ALA A 68 0.71 -10.93 -18.81
N TYR A 69 0.34 -11.78 -19.79
CA TYR A 69 1.31 -12.51 -20.59
C TYR A 69 2.17 -11.60 -21.49
N SER A 70 1.64 -10.44 -21.88
CA SER A 70 2.37 -9.46 -22.67
C SER A 70 2.47 -8.09 -21.95
N PRO A 71 3.60 -7.38 -22.08
CA PRO A 71 3.74 -6.04 -21.47
C PRO A 71 2.69 -5.04 -21.96
N ALA A 72 2.31 -5.10 -23.23
CA ALA A 72 1.30 -4.20 -23.80
C ALA A 72 -0.09 -4.40 -23.19
N GLU A 73 -0.43 -5.63 -22.78
CA GLU A 73 -1.67 -5.90 -22.04
C GLU A 73 -1.56 -5.46 -20.57
N GLU A 74 -0.40 -5.70 -19.94
CA GLU A 74 -0.17 -5.27 -18.55
C GLU A 74 -0.33 -3.75 -18.40
N GLU A 75 0.17 -2.96 -19.35
CA GLU A 75 0.00 -1.50 -19.35
C GLU A 75 -1.46 -1.05 -19.50
N ARG A 76 -2.34 -1.91 -20.02
CA ARG A 76 -3.78 -1.63 -20.12
C ARG A 76 -4.54 -2.01 -18.85
N LEU A 77 -3.95 -2.83 -17.97
CA LEU A 77 -4.58 -3.22 -16.71
C LEU A 77 -4.71 -1.99 -15.80
N PRO A 78 -5.91 -1.68 -15.29
CA PRO A 78 -6.15 -0.47 -14.52
C PRO A 78 -5.33 -0.46 -13.23
N PHE A 79 -5.24 -1.61 -12.55
CA PHE A 79 -4.51 -1.69 -11.30
C PHE A 79 -2.99 -1.69 -11.48
N ALA A 80 -2.46 -2.28 -12.57
CA ALA A 80 -1.04 -2.15 -12.92
C ALA A 80 -0.63 -0.68 -13.09
N ARG A 81 -1.46 0.12 -13.79
CA ARG A 81 -1.23 1.57 -13.97
C ARG A 81 -1.24 2.34 -12.65
N ILE A 82 -2.16 2.01 -11.74
CA ILE A 82 -2.20 2.60 -10.39
C ILE A 82 -0.91 2.27 -9.65
N MET A 83 -0.50 0.99 -9.63
CA MET A 83 0.72 0.57 -8.94
C MET A 83 1.99 1.18 -9.55
N LYS A 84 2.05 1.34 -10.88
CA LYS A 84 3.14 2.09 -11.54
C LYS A 84 3.21 3.53 -11.02
N LYS A 85 2.08 4.24 -10.96
CA LYS A 85 2.05 5.61 -10.44
C LYS A 85 2.47 5.69 -8.96
N VAL A 86 2.08 4.71 -8.14
CA VAL A 86 2.53 4.61 -6.74
C VAL A 86 4.05 4.46 -6.65
N LEU A 87 4.64 3.59 -7.47
CA LEU A 87 6.09 3.38 -7.51
C LEU A 87 6.84 4.62 -8.01
N ASP A 88 6.29 5.31 -9.00
CA ASP A 88 6.88 6.54 -9.53
C ASP A 88 6.85 7.65 -8.47
N LEU A 89 5.75 7.82 -7.73
CA LEU A 89 5.66 8.76 -6.61
C LEU A 89 6.68 8.47 -5.49
N GLU A 90 6.91 7.19 -5.16
CA GLU A 90 7.97 6.82 -4.21
C GLU A 90 9.38 7.13 -4.75
N LYS A 91 9.61 6.95 -6.05
CA LYS A 91 10.92 7.17 -6.70
C LYS A 91 11.24 8.64 -6.93
N GLU A 92 10.24 9.47 -7.19
CA GLU A 92 10.34 10.93 -7.30
C GLU A 92 10.81 11.57 -5.98
N LYS A 93 11.06 10.76 -4.94
CA LYS A 93 11.56 11.13 -3.62
C LYS A 93 10.73 12.26 -3.05
N THR A 94 9.40 12.08 -2.97
CA THR A 94 8.59 12.90 -2.05
C THR A 94 9.30 12.86 -0.69
N PRO A 95 9.95 13.96 -0.26
CA PRO A 95 10.90 13.87 0.83
C PRO A 95 10.21 13.33 2.08
N GLY A 96 10.80 12.31 2.70
CA GLY A 96 10.25 11.68 3.89
C GLY A 96 9.26 10.54 3.66
N ILE A 97 8.86 10.16 2.43
CA ILE A 97 8.02 8.95 2.23
C ILE A 97 8.84 7.67 2.45
N LEU A 98 8.36 6.81 3.35
CA LEU A 98 8.92 5.49 3.66
C LEU A 98 8.21 4.37 2.89
N ASP A 99 6.88 4.42 2.79
CA ASP A 99 6.09 3.46 2.02
C ASP A 99 4.75 4.04 1.56
N LEU A 100 4.37 3.72 0.33
CA LEU A 100 3.01 3.84 -0.17
C LEU A 100 2.41 2.45 -0.42
N SER A 101 1.20 2.25 0.07
CA SER A 101 0.44 1.02 -0.08
C SER A 101 -1.00 1.30 -0.51
N VAL A 102 -1.46 0.59 -1.54
CA VAL A 102 -2.85 0.63 -1.98
C VAL A 102 -3.56 -0.66 -1.54
N PHE A 103 -4.69 -0.46 -0.88
CA PHE A 103 -5.57 -1.51 -0.43
C PHE A 103 -6.91 -1.35 -1.16
N ILE A 104 -7.18 -2.22 -2.12
CA ILE A 104 -8.49 -2.31 -2.78
C ILE A 104 -9.56 -2.87 -1.82
N GLY A 105 -9.11 -3.54 -0.74
CA GLY A 105 -9.97 -4.12 0.28
C GLY A 105 -10.57 -5.46 -0.15
N PHE A 106 -11.43 -5.98 0.72
CA PHE A 106 -12.23 -7.19 0.50
C PHE A 106 -13.70 -6.80 0.74
N PRO A 107 -14.47 -6.55 -0.34
CA PRO A 107 -15.81 -5.95 -0.24
C PRO A 107 -16.86 -6.86 0.42
N TRP A 108 -16.58 -8.16 0.57
CA TRP A 108 -17.48 -9.11 1.21
C TRP A 108 -17.28 -9.25 2.73
N ALA A 109 -16.43 -8.42 3.34
CA ALA A 109 -16.15 -8.49 4.77
C ALA A 109 -17.29 -7.98 5.67
N ASP A 110 -18.39 -7.45 5.11
CA ASP A 110 -19.50 -6.80 5.84
C ASP A 110 -19.05 -5.93 7.02
N ILE A 111 -18.12 -5.00 6.75
CA ILE A 111 -17.61 -4.02 7.70
C ILE A 111 -17.53 -2.62 7.06
N PRO A 112 -17.64 -1.54 7.84
CA PRO A 112 -17.55 -0.18 7.33
C PRO A 112 -16.24 0.13 6.60
N GLU A 113 -15.13 -0.51 7.00
CA GLU A 113 -13.82 -0.32 6.39
C GLU A 113 -13.54 -1.26 5.21
N ALA A 114 -14.57 -1.93 4.66
CA ALA A 114 -14.49 -2.69 3.41
C ALA A 114 -14.43 -1.75 2.20
N LEU A 115 -13.48 -0.83 2.19
CA LEU A 115 -13.31 0.23 1.21
C LEU A 115 -11.92 0.19 0.59
N THR A 116 -11.81 0.75 -0.62
CA THR A 116 -10.50 1.08 -1.18
C THR A 116 -9.84 2.17 -0.34
N SER A 117 -8.57 1.99 -0.04
CA SER A 117 -7.78 2.94 0.74
C SER A 117 -6.34 3.02 0.28
N VAL A 118 -5.74 4.19 0.49
CA VAL A 118 -4.33 4.46 0.28
C VAL A 118 -3.71 4.77 1.63
N LEU A 119 -2.64 4.07 1.96
CA LEU A 119 -1.86 4.30 3.16
C LEU A 119 -0.50 4.86 2.77
N ALA A 120 -0.20 6.05 3.27
CA ALA A 120 1.12 6.65 3.20
C ALA A 120 1.80 6.52 4.56
N ILE A 121 3.09 6.14 4.53
CA ILE A 121 3.97 6.12 5.69
C ILE A 121 5.09 7.10 5.41
N SER A 122 5.24 8.13 6.25
CA SER A 122 6.34 9.09 6.20
C SER A 122 7.27 8.97 7.40
N ASP A 123 8.49 9.47 7.29
CA ASP A 123 9.40 9.72 8.40
C ASP A 123 9.07 11.09 9.02
N GLY A 124 8.62 11.06 10.28
CA GLY A 124 8.08 12.22 10.96
C GLY A 124 6.82 12.77 10.29
N ASP A 125 6.49 14.00 10.68
CA ASP A 125 5.26 14.66 10.25
C ASP A 125 5.46 15.44 8.93
N ALA A 126 6.10 14.79 7.96
CA ALA A 126 6.29 15.36 6.64
C ALA A 126 4.93 15.83 6.07
N PRO A 127 4.84 17.03 5.48
CA PRO A 127 3.61 17.48 4.83
C PRO A 127 3.32 16.58 3.63
N LEU A 128 2.23 15.80 3.76
CA LEU A 128 1.71 14.88 2.74
C LEU A 128 0.41 15.39 2.16
#